data_AF-A0AAD1ZKY8-F1
#
_entry.id   AF-A0AAD1ZKY8-F1
#
_cell.length_a   1.000
_cell.length_b   1.000
_cell.length_c   1.000
_cell.angle_alpha   90.00
_cell.angle_beta   90.00
_cell.angle_gamma   90.00
#
_symmetry.space_group_name_H-M   'P 1'
#
loop_
_entity.id
_entity.type
_entity.pdbx_description
1 polymer ?
#
loop_
_entity_poly.entity_id
_entity_poly.type
_entity_poly.pdbx_seq_one_letter_code
_entity_poly.pdbx_strand_id
1 'polypeptide(L)'
;MEKRFKVWVYNEGEPPLFHRGPLKDIYAIEGHFIDKLENGKSPFLVRHPDEAHTVFIPVGIAKIIRYLYTPRLDYDRWCLQSVVTDYISVISNRYPYWNRSAGADHFFVGCHDWDQMFQLPVLSCIKTLSECYAMPILQGFQPARDVSLPEIKVPSKALGPPDVRQASTNHRPIFAFFAGGPHGGWEVASPRLIESMHAGCVPMIISNGYVLPFSDVLDWSKFYVHIPVARIPEIKTILEGISIDDYLKM
;
A
#
# COMPACT_ATOMS: atom_id res chain seq x y z
N MET A 1 3.71 18.55 14.23
CA MET A 1 4.30 17.40 13.50
C MET A 1 3.23 16.32 13.45
N GLU A 2 2.74 15.96 12.26
CA GLU A 2 1.72 14.92 12.06
C GLU A 2 2.25 13.57 12.60
N LYS A 3 1.62 13.03 13.65
CA LYS A 3 1.99 11.75 14.30
C LYS A 3 1.12 10.57 13.84
N ARG A 4 0.14 10.83 12.96
CA ARG A 4 -0.91 9.88 12.59
C ARG A 4 -1.19 10.00 11.10
N PHE A 5 -1.10 8.88 10.38
CA PHE A 5 -1.56 8.83 9.00
C PHE A 5 -3.10 8.88 8.96
N LYS A 6 -3.68 9.75 8.13
CA LYS A 6 -5.12 10.03 8.08
C LYS A 6 -5.67 9.63 6.73
N VAL A 7 -6.69 8.78 6.75
CA VAL A 7 -7.36 8.23 5.58
C VAL A 7 -8.84 8.56 5.66
N TRP A 8 -9.42 9.04 4.57
CA TRP A 8 -10.88 9.12 4.39
C TRP A 8 -11.33 8.07 3.37
N VAL A 9 -12.54 7.56 3.49
CA VAL A 9 -13.07 6.48 2.63
C VAL A 9 -14.33 7.00 1.93
N TYR A 10 -14.43 6.77 0.62
CA TYR A 10 -15.67 7.04 -0.11
C TYR A 10 -16.82 6.19 0.42
N ASN A 11 -18.05 6.71 0.37
CA ASN A 11 -19.25 5.96 0.83
C ASN A 11 -20.01 5.31 -0.34
N GLU A 12 -19.59 5.58 -1.57
CA GLU A 12 -20.19 5.07 -2.80
C GLU A 12 -19.93 3.58 -2.96
N GLY A 13 -20.87 2.91 -3.62
CA GLY A 13 -20.79 1.49 -3.93
C GLY A 13 -21.49 0.63 -2.91
N GLU A 14 -22.03 -0.49 -3.37
CA GLU A 14 -22.77 -1.41 -2.52
C GLU A 14 -22.00 -2.73 -2.32
N PRO A 15 -22.07 -3.31 -1.10
CA PRO A 15 -21.65 -4.68 -0.89
C PRO A 15 -22.46 -5.66 -1.76
N PRO A 16 -21.84 -6.76 -2.25
CA PRO A 16 -20.50 -7.22 -1.90
C PRO A 16 -19.38 -6.69 -2.81
N LEU A 17 -19.69 -5.92 -3.86
CA LEU A 17 -18.70 -5.49 -4.87
C LEU A 17 -17.74 -4.43 -4.30
N PHE A 18 -18.28 -3.54 -3.47
CA PHE A 18 -17.53 -2.49 -2.78
C PHE A 18 -17.61 -2.68 -1.27
N HIS A 19 -16.68 -2.08 -0.52
CA HIS A 19 -16.64 -2.10 0.94
C HIS A 19 -16.51 -3.48 1.59
N ARG A 20 -16.21 -4.52 0.79
CA ARG A 20 -15.99 -5.88 1.27
C ARG A 20 -14.93 -6.58 0.43
N GLY A 21 -14.09 -7.36 1.09
CA GLY A 21 -13.17 -8.31 0.46
C GLY A 21 -13.26 -9.69 1.09
N PRO A 22 -12.59 -10.70 0.52
CA PRO A 22 -12.36 -11.98 1.19
C PRO A 22 -11.46 -11.79 2.43
N LEU A 23 -11.72 -12.52 3.51
CA LEU A 23 -10.89 -12.52 4.73
C LEU A 23 -10.04 -13.79 4.85
N LYS A 24 -9.90 -14.53 3.75
CA LYS A 24 -9.25 -15.84 3.71
C LYS A 24 -8.71 -16.13 2.32
N ASP A 25 -7.83 -17.11 2.28
CA ASP A 25 -7.10 -17.55 1.10
C ASP A 25 -6.20 -16.42 0.55
N ILE A 26 -5.91 -16.40 -0.75
CA ILE A 26 -4.89 -15.51 -1.33
C ILE A 26 -5.31 -14.04 -1.42
N TYR A 27 -6.62 -13.76 -1.51
CA TYR A 27 -7.18 -12.40 -1.56
C TYR A 27 -7.53 -11.85 -0.16
N ALA A 28 -6.98 -12.46 0.89
CA ALA A 28 -7.36 -12.12 2.26
C ALA A 28 -6.90 -10.72 2.67
N ILE A 29 -5.76 -10.26 2.15
CA ILE A 29 -5.18 -8.97 2.50
C ILE A 29 -6.11 -7.84 2.09
N GLU A 30 -6.75 -7.91 0.91
CA GLU A 30 -7.71 -6.93 0.42
C GLU A 30 -8.85 -6.76 1.42
N GLY A 31 -9.48 -7.87 1.81
CA GLY A 31 -10.58 -7.82 2.77
C GLY A 31 -10.14 -7.41 4.17
N HIS A 32 -8.96 -7.83 4.62
CA HIS A 32 -8.43 -7.39 5.92
C HIS A 32 -8.12 -5.90 5.93
N PHE A 33 -7.61 -5.35 4.82
CA PHE A 33 -7.33 -3.92 4.70
C PHE A 33 -8.64 -3.10 4.73
N ILE A 34 -9.62 -3.49 3.92
CA ILE A 34 -10.95 -2.86 3.88
C ILE A 34 -11.60 -2.94 5.27
N ASP A 35 -11.66 -4.12 5.89
CA ASP A 35 -12.22 -4.28 7.24
C ASP A 35 -11.47 -3.41 8.26
N LYS A 36 -10.13 -3.38 8.21
CA LYS A 36 -9.34 -2.61 9.16
C LYS A 36 -9.62 -1.11 9.08
N LEU A 37 -9.87 -0.57 7.88
CA LEU A 37 -10.24 0.84 7.70
C LEU A 37 -11.69 1.11 8.12
N GLU A 38 -12.62 0.21 7.78
CA GLU A 38 -14.06 0.48 7.85
C GLU A 38 -14.77 -0.11 9.09
N ASN A 39 -14.12 -0.95 9.91
CA ASN A 39 -14.73 -1.59 11.10
C ASN A 39 -15.04 -0.62 12.27
N GLY A 40 -14.94 0.69 12.05
CA GLY A 40 -15.22 1.75 13.03
C GLY A 40 -14.18 1.90 14.15
N LYS A 41 -13.13 1.06 14.17
CA LYS A 41 -12.06 1.09 15.18
C LYS A 41 -10.71 1.54 14.60
N SER A 42 -10.67 1.88 13.32
CA SER A 42 -9.44 2.31 12.66
C SER A 42 -8.93 3.62 13.28
N PRO A 43 -7.69 3.65 13.80
CA PRO A 43 -7.08 4.89 14.24
C PRO A 43 -6.69 5.78 13.05
N PHE A 44 -6.71 5.27 11.82
CA PHE A 44 -6.33 6.02 10.63
C PHE A 44 -7.50 6.79 10.01
N LEU A 45 -8.74 6.37 10.29
CA LEU A 45 -9.92 6.96 9.67
C LEU A 45 -10.16 8.40 10.18
N VAL A 46 -10.53 9.29 9.26
CA VAL A 46 -11.05 10.63 9.55
C VAL A 46 -12.46 10.79 9.02
N ARG A 47 -13.21 11.74 9.58
CA ARG A 47 -14.62 11.96 9.24
C ARG A 47 -14.79 12.82 8.00
N HIS A 48 -13.93 13.81 7.84
CA HIS A 48 -13.99 14.76 6.75
C HIS A 48 -12.79 14.57 5.80
N PRO A 49 -13.01 14.65 4.48
CA PRO A 49 -11.95 14.39 3.51
C PRO A 49 -10.84 15.45 3.59
N ASP A 50 -11.13 16.70 3.93
CA ASP A 50 -10.14 17.78 4.11
C ASP A 50 -9.10 17.50 5.20
N GLU A 51 -9.41 16.61 6.15
CA GLU A 51 -8.44 16.18 7.17
C GLU A 51 -7.50 15.06 6.68
N ALA A 52 -7.80 14.44 5.54
CA ALA A 52 -7.13 13.23 5.08
C ALA A 52 -5.86 13.52 4.27
N HIS A 53 -4.80 12.77 4.57
CA HIS A 53 -3.59 12.73 3.76
C HIS A 53 -3.86 12.00 2.44
N THR A 54 -4.61 10.90 2.51
CA THR A 54 -5.00 10.10 1.35
C THR A 54 -6.45 9.65 1.45
N VAL A 55 -7.01 9.28 0.30
CA VAL A 55 -8.40 8.80 0.22
C VAL A 55 -8.45 7.39 -0.33
N PHE A 56 -9.19 6.54 0.36
CA PHE A 56 -9.39 5.16 -0.01
C PHE A 56 -10.63 4.99 -0.89
N ILE A 57 -10.46 4.27 -1.99
CA ILE A 57 -11.48 3.82 -2.92
C ILE A 57 -11.77 2.34 -2.59
N PRO A 58 -12.91 2.00 -1.97
CA PRO A 58 -13.19 0.69 -1.38
C PRO A 58 -13.65 -0.35 -2.41
N VAL A 59 -12.84 -0.59 -3.45
CA VAL A 59 -13.13 -1.58 -4.48
C VAL A 59 -12.75 -2.99 -3.99
N GLY A 60 -13.70 -3.94 -3.99
CA GLY A 60 -13.45 -5.34 -3.66
C GLY A 60 -13.24 -6.18 -4.91
N ILE A 61 -12.01 -6.25 -5.44
CA ILE A 61 -11.71 -6.87 -6.74
C ILE A 61 -12.10 -8.33 -6.76
N ALA A 62 -11.71 -9.07 -5.72
CA ALA A 62 -12.04 -10.49 -5.63
C ALA A 62 -13.56 -10.72 -5.54
N LYS A 63 -14.32 -9.78 -4.99
CA LYS A 63 -15.79 -9.86 -4.95
C LYS A 63 -16.42 -9.53 -6.30
N ILE A 64 -15.93 -8.52 -7.00
CA ILE A 64 -16.38 -8.17 -8.35
C ILE A 64 -16.12 -9.34 -9.31
N ILE A 65 -14.92 -9.91 -9.29
CA ILE A 65 -14.55 -11.08 -10.10
C ILE A 65 -15.50 -12.25 -9.82
N ARG A 66 -15.71 -12.57 -8.53
CA ARG A 66 -16.62 -13.65 -8.14
C ARG A 66 -18.07 -13.39 -8.55
N TYR A 67 -18.52 -12.13 -8.53
CA TYR A 67 -19.88 -11.77 -8.90
C TYR A 67 -20.08 -11.86 -10.43
N LEU A 68 -19.13 -11.35 -11.21
CA LEU A 68 -19.24 -11.30 -12.67
C LEU A 68 -18.97 -12.66 -13.33
N TYR A 69 -17.96 -13.39 -12.85
CA TYR A 69 -17.43 -14.58 -13.52
C TYR A 69 -17.75 -15.89 -12.80
N THR A 70 -18.78 -15.95 -11.96
CA THR A 70 -19.25 -17.22 -11.38
C THR A 70 -20.75 -17.34 -11.55
N PRO A 71 -21.27 -18.34 -12.29
CA PRO A 71 -20.59 -19.53 -12.84
C PRO A 71 -20.02 -19.36 -14.26
N ARG A 72 -19.97 -18.12 -14.79
CA ARG A 72 -19.47 -17.83 -16.14
C ARG A 72 -18.02 -18.33 -16.31
N LEU A 73 -17.71 -18.95 -17.45
CA LEU A 73 -16.37 -19.48 -17.75
C LEU A 73 -15.55 -18.52 -18.62
N ASP A 74 -16.14 -17.42 -19.10
CA ASP A 74 -15.49 -16.37 -19.86
C ASP A 74 -14.94 -15.29 -18.92
N TYR A 75 -13.62 -15.09 -18.95
CA TYR A 75 -12.95 -14.04 -18.19
C TYR A 75 -12.79 -12.79 -19.06
N ASP A 76 -13.91 -12.15 -19.42
CA ASP A 76 -13.90 -10.90 -20.17
C ASP A 76 -13.60 -9.70 -19.25
N ARG A 77 -12.33 -9.29 -19.24
CA ARG A 77 -11.83 -8.16 -18.42
C ARG A 77 -12.58 -6.84 -18.66
N TRP A 78 -13.24 -6.66 -19.80
CA TRP A 78 -13.99 -5.43 -20.08
C TRP A 78 -15.07 -5.18 -19.03
N CYS A 79 -15.73 -6.23 -18.53
CA CYS A 79 -16.76 -6.09 -17.49
C CYS A 79 -16.16 -5.55 -16.18
N LEU A 80 -15.01 -6.10 -15.75
CA LEU A 80 -14.31 -5.62 -14.55
C LEU A 80 -13.83 -4.17 -14.72
N GLN A 81 -13.23 -3.85 -15.87
CA GLN A 81 -12.76 -2.50 -16.18
C GLN A 81 -13.92 -1.48 -16.19
N SER A 82 -15.08 -1.87 -16.73
CA SER A 82 -16.26 -1.02 -16.79
C SER A 82 -16.82 -0.72 -15.39
N VAL A 83 -16.96 -1.74 -14.54
CA VAL A 83 -17.43 -1.56 -13.15
C VAL A 83 -16.56 -0.58 -12.38
N VAL A 84 -15.23 -0.70 -12.51
CA VAL A 84 -14.28 0.21 -11.85
C VAL A 84 -14.31 1.61 -12.45
N THR A 85 -14.38 1.72 -13.78
CA THR A 85 -14.43 3.01 -14.48
C THR A 85 -15.71 3.77 -14.14
N ASP A 86 -16.84 3.09 -14.08
CA ASP A 86 -18.13 3.68 -13.69
C ASP A 86 -18.09 4.14 -12.24
N TYR A 87 -17.53 3.33 -11.33
CA TYR A 87 -17.34 3.73 -9.94
C TYR A 87 -16.53 5.01 -9.82
N ILE A 88 -15.36 5.06 -10.47
CA ILE A 88 -14.49 6.24 -10.44
C ILE A 88 -15.19 7.46 -11.07
N SER A 89 -15.96 7.24 -12.13
CA SER A 89 -16.78 8.29 -12.74
C SER A 89 -17.80 8.84 -11.75
N VAL A 90 -18.46 8.00 -10.94
CA VAL A 90 -19.39 8.47 -9.90
C VAL A 90 -18.66 9.32 -8.85
N ILE A 91 -17.57 8.81 -8.26
CA ILE A 91 -16.89 9.54 -7.18
C ILE A 91 -16.22 10.83 -7.67
N SER A 92 -15.64 10.84 -8.87
CA SER A 92 -14.98 12.01 -9.44
C SER A 92 -15.96 13.13 -9.82
N ASN A 93 -17.16 12.78 -10.30
CA ASN A 93 -18.20 13.76 -10.62
C ASN A 93 -18.96 14.23 -9.38
N ARG A 94 -19.14 13.37 -8.37
CA ARG A 94 -19.93 13.69 -7.18
C ARG A 94 -19.14 14.49 -6.14
N TYR A 95 -17.84 14.25 -5.99
CA TYR A 95 -17.03 14.85 -4.94
C TYR A 95 -16.06 15.88 -5.53
N PRO A 96 -16.27 17.19 -5.28
CA PRO A 96 -15.33 18.23 -5.69
C PRO A 96 -13.91 18.00 -5.16
N TYR A 97 -13.80 17.28 -4.05
CA TYR A 97 -12.55 16.90 -3.44
C TYR A 97 -11.65 16.08 -4.37
N TRP A 98 -12.20 15.27 -5.28
CA TRP A 98 -11.42 14.58 -6.31
C TRP A 98 -10.51 15.53 -7.09
N ASN A 99 -11.00 16.74 -7.38
CA ASN A 99 -10.31 17.75 -8.16
C ASN A 99 -9.12 18.39 -7.43
N ARG A 100 -8.95 18.15 -6.12
CA ARG A 100 -7.80 18.72 -5.37
C ARG A 100 -6.47 18.16 -5.86
N SER A 101 -6.48 16.93 -6.35
CA SER A 101 -5.32 16.15 -6.76
C SER A 101 -5.52 15.44 -8.11
N ALA A 102 -6.71 15.57 -8.70
CA ALA A 102 -7.14 14.77 -9.85
C ALA A 102 -6.95 13.26 -9.63
N GLY A 103 -7.19 12.79 -8.40
CA GLY A 103 -7.01 11.38 -8.02
C GLY A 103 -5.61 11.02 -7.50
N ALA A 104 -4.62 11.93 -7.51
CA ALA A 104 -3.22 11.61 -7.20
C ALA A 104 -2.95 11.13 -5.76
N ASP A 105 -3.81 11.51 -4.82
CA ASP A 105 -3.78 11.11 -3.41
C ASP A 105 -4.86 10.08 -3.05
N HIS A 106 -5.55 9.57 -4.07
CA HIS A 106 -6.51 8.49 -3.93
C HIS A 106 -5.79 7.16 -4.13
N PHE A 107 -6.27 6.12 -3.46
CA PHE A 107 -5.70 4.79 -3.57
C PHE A 107 -6.74 3.70 -3.38
N PHE A 108 -6.44 2.51 -3.89
CA PHE A 108 -7.18 1.27 -3.61
C PHE A 108 -6.18 0.13 -3.40
N VAL A 109 -6.68 -0.99 -2.87
CA VAL A 109 -5.92 -2.24 -2.75
C VAL A 109 -6.32 -3.16 -3.90
N GLY A 110 -5.34 -3.77 -4.55
CA GLY A 110 -5.56 -4.69 -5.66
C GLY A 110 -4.68 -5.94 -5.54
N CYS A 111 -5.20 -7.06 -6.03
CA CYS A 111 -4.50 -8.34 -6.11
C CYS A 111 -3.88 -8.58 -7.50
N HIS A 112 -3.27 -9.75 -7.71
CA HIS A 112 -2.66 -10.18 -8.99
C HIS A 112 -3.61 -10.17 -10.20
N ASP A 113 -4.93 -10.15 -9.99
CA ASP A 113 -5.89 -10.05 -11.09
C ASP A 113 -5.94 -8.64 -11.73
N TRP A 114 -5.32 -7.66 -11.07
CA TRP A 114 -5.31 -6.25 -11.44
C TRP A 114 -4.26 -5.87 -12.51
N ASP A 115 -3.33 -6.77 -12.81
CA ASP A 115 -2.12 -6.55 -13.62
C ASP A 115 -2.33 -5.83 -14.97
N GLN A 116 -3.50 -5.97 -15.62
CA GLN A 116 -3.80 -5.29 -16.89
C GLN A 116 -4.69 -4.05 -16.75
N MET A 117 -5.18 -3.73 -15.55
CA MET A 117 -5.98 -2.54 -15.29
C MET A 117 -5.13 -1.28 -15.16
N PHE A 118 -3.84 -1.39 -14.81
CA PHE A 118 -2.90 -0.26 -14.77
C PHE A 118 -2.84 0.56 -16.08
N GLN A 119 -3.26 -0.01 -17.21
CA GLN A 119 -3.33 0.67 -18.50
C GLN A 119 -4.60 1.54 -18.69
N LEU A 120 -5.57 1.47 -17.76
CA LEU A 120 -6.76 2.32 -17.82
C LEU A 120 -6.36 3.79 -17.52
N PRO A 121 -6.71 4.74 -18.40
CA PRO A 121 -6.40 6.16 -18.17
C PRO A 121 -6.99 6.69 -16.85
N VAL A 122 -8.16 6.19 -16.44
CA VAL A 122 -8.80 6.61 -15.19
C VAL A 122 -7.99 6.23 -13.93
N LEU A 123 -7.09 5.26 -14.05
CA LEU A 123 -6.22 4.79 -12.98
C LEU A 123 -4.81 5.41 -13.04
N SER A 124 -4.50 6.23 -14.06
CA SER A 124 -3.13 6.74 -14.27
C SER A 124 -2.65 7.66 -13.15
N CYS A 125 -3.57 8.27 -12.41
CA CYS A 125 -3.25 9.15 -11.29
C CYS A 125 -3.47 8.48 -9.92
N ILE A 126 -4.26 7.42 -9.85
CA ILE A 126 -4.61 6.76 -8.59
C ILE A 126 -3.47 5.85 -8.13
N LYS A 127 -3.14 5.89 -6.84
CA LYS A 127 -2.13 5.02 -6.24
C LYS A 127 -2.67 3.59 -6.05
N THR A 128 -1.81 2.59 -6.18
CA THR A 128 -2.20 1.20 -5.96
C THR A 128 -1.36 0.56 -4.85
N LEU A 129 -2.03 -0.12 -3.91
CA LEU A 129 -1.39 -1.08 -3.03
C LEU A 129 -1.60 -2.48 -3.64
N SER A 130 -0.55 -3.05 -4.21
CA SER A 130 -0.59 -4.33 -4.93
C SER A 130 -0.12 -5.49 -4.05
N GLU A 131 -0.92 -6.55 -3.95
CA GLU A 131 -0.59 -7.77 -3.20
C GLU A 131 0.30 -8.75 -3.99
N CYS A 132 0.91 -8.34 -5.11
CA CYS A 132 1.74 -9.22 -5.93
C CYS A 132 3.22 -8.84 -5.84
N TYR A 133 4.07 -9.82 -5.52
CA TYR A 133 5.53 -9.68 -5.55
C TYR A 133 6.08 -9.55 -6.99
N ALA A 134 5.35 -10.08 -7.98
CA ALA A 134 5.81 -10.13 -9.35
C ALA A 134 5.12 -9.05 -10.19
N MET A 135 5.94 -8.15 -10.74
CA MET A 135 5.76 -7.30 -11.94
C MET A 135 5.82 -5.78 -11.68
N PRO A 136 6.98 -5.22 -11.29
CA PRO A 136 7.05 -3.83 -10.86
C PRO A 136 7.24 -2.77 -11.96
N ILE A 137 7.40 -3.13 -13.23
CA ILE A 137 7.72 -2.11 -14.29
C ILE A 137 7.02 -2.40 -15.63
N LEU A 138 6.87 -3.66 -16.04
CA LEU A 138 6.37 -4.00 -17.38
C LEU A 138 4.87 -3.77 -17.60
N GLN A 139 4.09 -3.49 -16.57
CA GLN A 139 2.62 -3.40 -16.66
C GLN A 139 2.01 -2.08 -16.15
N GLY A 140 2.81 -1.10 -15.75
CA GLY A 140 2.31 0.23 -15.33
C GLY A 140 2.32 0.51 -13.83
N PHE A 141 2.92 -0.38 -13.03
CA PHE A 141 3.28 -0.09 -11.64
C PHE A 141 4.29 1.07 -11.59
N GLN A 142 4.04 2.05 -10.74
CA GLN A 142 4.88 3.24 -10.59
C GLN A 142 5.49 3.28 -9.18
N PRO A 143 6.79 2.97 -8.99
CA PRO A 143 7.39 2.88 -7.65
C PRO A 143 7.33 4.15 -6.79
N ALA A 144 7.20 5.33 -7.40
CA ALA A 144 7.02 6.60 -6.67
C ALA A 144 5.62 6.74 -6.06
N ARG A 145 4.65 6.04 -6.65
CA ARG A 145 3.22 6.19 -6.41
C ARG A 145 2.63 4.98 -5.70
N ASP A 146 3.05 3.78 -6.10
CA ASP A 146 2.46 2.49 -5.76
C ASP A 146 3.30 1.73 -4.72
N VAL A 147 2.65 0.83 -3.98
CA VAL A 147 3.27 0.03 -2.92
C VAL A 147 2.97 -1.44 -3.14
N SER A 148 3.99 -2.28 -3.02
CA SER A 148 3.81 -3.73 -2.87
C SER A 148 3.47 -4.09 -1.43
N LEU A 149 2.40 -4.85 -1.23
CA LEU A 149 2.05 -5.50 0.02
C LEU A 149 2.44 -6.98 -0.03
N PRO A 150 2.86 -7.57 1.10
CA PRO A 150 3.13 -9.01 1.16
C PRO A 150 1.84 -9.81 0.97
N GLU A 151 1.82 -10.70 -0.02
CA GLU A 151 0.75 -11.70 -0.17
C GLU A 151 0.83 -12.73 0.95
N ILE A 152 -0.20 -12.77 1.81
CA ILE A 152 -0.30 -13.78 2.86
C ILE A 152 -1.55 -14.62 2.60
N LYS A 153 -1.33 -15.91 2.30
CA LYS A 153 -2.41 -16.89 2.21
C LYS A 153 -2.99 -17.16 3.60
N VAL A 154 -4.12 -16.56 3.91
CA VAL A 154 -4.78 -16.74 5.22
C VAL A 154 -5.56 -18.07 5.24
N PRO A 155 -5.28 -18.99 6.18
CA PRO A 155 -5.96 -20.28 6.21
C PRO A 155 -7.47 -20.15 6.47
N SER A 156 -8.28 -20.92 5.74
CA SER A 156 -9.74 -20.92 5.85
C SER A 156 -10.31 -21.47 7.18
N LYS A 157 -9.50 -22.15 8.02
CA LYS A 157 -10.01 -22.92 9.19
C LYS A 157 -9.63 -22.32 10.55
N ALA A 158 -8.41 -21.83 10.70
CA ALA A 158 -7.93 -21.24 11.94
C ALA A 158 -6.71 -20.34 11.66
N LEU A 159 -6.64 -19.21 12.34
CA LEU A 159 -5.42 -18.43 12.42
C LEU A 159 -4.40 -19.18 13.28
N GLY A 160 -3.14 -19.19 12.85
CA GLY A 160 -2.04 -19.67 13.69
C GLY A 160 -1.87 -18.80 14.93
N PRO A 161 -1.05 -19.23 15.91
CA PRO A 161 -0.69 -18.36 17.02
C PRO A 161 -0.10 -17.04 16.50
N PRO A 162 -0.35 -15.90 17.16
CA PRO A 162 0.28 -14.63 16.80
C PRO A 162 1.80 -14.80 16.73
N ASP A 163 2.46 -14.21 15.73
CA ASP A 163 3.92 -14.23 15.69
C ASP A 163 4.45 -13.39 16.86
N VAL A 164 4.99 -14.07 17.87
CA VAL A 164 5.53 -13.49 19.11
C VAL A 164 6.74 -12.57 18.83
N ARG A 165 7.26 -12.55 17.60
CA ARG A 165 8.33 -11.64 17.16
C ARG A 165 7.85 -10.24 16.76
N GLN A 166 6.54 -9.95 16.80
CA GLN A 166 6.06 -8.57 16.68
C GLN A 166 6.48 -7.76 17.92
N ALA A 167 7.67 -7.16 17.84
CA ALA A 167 8.14 -6.17 18.81
C ALA A 167 7.12 -5.03 18.92
N SER A 168 6.92 -4.50 20.13
CA SER A 168 6.04 -3.34 20.31
C SER A 168 6.53 -2.20 19.41
N THR A 169 5.62 -1.58 18.65
CA THR A 169 5.93 -0.44 17.76
C THR A 169 6.55 0.76 18.48
N ASN A 170 6.52 0.77 19.82
CA ASN A 170 7.04 1.85 20.66
C ASN A 170 8.53 1.70 20.99
N HIS A 171 9.16 0.57 20.67
CA HIS A 171 10.60 0.35 20.79
C HIS A 171 11.05 -0.53 19.63
N ARG A 172 11.51 0.12 18.56
CA ARG A 172 12.20 -0.50 17.43
C ARG A 172 13.68 -0.40 17.78
N PRO A 173 14.45 -1.44 18.17
CA PRO A 173 15.88 -1.30 18.48
C PRO A 173 16.79 -1.81 17.37
N ILE A 174 16.20 -2.20 16.23
CA ILE A 174 16.89 -2.93 15.15
C ILE A 174 16.84 -2.10 13.88
N PHE A 175 18.01 -1.89 13.27
CA PHE A 175 18.10 -1.41 11.90
C PHE A 175 17.99 -2.58 10.93
N ALA A 176 17.15 -2.44 9.91
CA ALA A 176 17.06 -3.41 8.83
C ALA A 176 17.75 -2.85 7.58
N PHE A 177 18.80 -3.53 7.13
CA PHE A 177 19.63 -3.09 6.01
C PHE A 177 19.11 -3.61 4.69
N PHE A 178 18.91 -2.72 3.73
CA PHE A 178 18.52 -3.07 2.37
C PHE A 178 19.42 -2.35 1.36
N ALA A 179 19.98 -3.10 0.42
CA ALA A 179 20.51 -2.53 -0.81
C ALA A 179 19.33 -2.20 -1.73
N GLY A 180 19.19 -0.95 -2.15
CA GLY A 180 18.18 -0.52 -3.12
C GLY A 180 18.78 -0.30 -4.51
N GLY A 181 17.98 -0.46 -5.57
CA GLY A 181 18.41 -0.26 -6.96
C GLY A 181 18.85 -1.57 -7.66
N PRO A 182 19.55 -1.50 -8.80
CA PRO A 182 19.84 -2.68 -9.65
C PRO A 182 20.59 -3.83 -8.96
N HIS A 183 21.30 -3.54 -7.87
CA HIS A 183 22.05 -4.52 -7.08
C HIS A 183 21.28 -5.09 -5.87
N GLY A 184 20.10 -4.54 -5.57
CA GLY A 184 19.18 -5.02 -4.55
C GLY A 184 18.09 -5.89 -5.17
N GLY A 185 18.46 -7.06 -5.70
CA GLY A 185 17.55 -8.08 -6.25
C GLY A 185 16.34 -7.56 -7.03
N TRP A 186 16.50 -7.27 -8.33
CA TRP A 186 15.49 -7.13 -9.40
C TRP A 186 14.12 -6.42 -9.19
N GLU A 187 13.73 -5.97 -8.00
CA GLU A 187 12.37 -5.50 -7.73
C GLU A 187 12.42 -4.16 -7.00
N VAL A 188 12.21 -3.08 -7.76
CA VAL A 188 11.98 -1.73 -7.20
C VAL A 188 10.75 -1.72 -6.27
N ALA A 189 9.88 -2.75 -6.37
CA ALA A 189 8.75 -3.01 -5.48
C ALA A 189 8.98 -4.21 -4.54
N SER A 190 10.19 -4.35 -3.99
CA SER A 190 10.40 -5.35 -2.94
C SER A 190 9.63 -4.94 -1.66
N PRO A 191 8.79 -5.81 -1.08
CA PRO A 191 8.06 -5.48 0.14
C PRO A 191 8.95 -5.47 1.38
N ARG A 192 10.25 -5.77 1.24
CA ARG A 192 11.25 -5.71 2.32
C ARG A 192 11.21 -4.41 3.13
N LEU A 193 11.00 -3.28 2.46
CA LEU A 193 10.83 -1.99 3.15
C LEU A 193 9.64 -2.06 4.12
N ILE A 194 8.47 -2.49 3.64
CA ILE A 194 7.24 -2.59 4.42
C ILE A 194 7.33 -3.69 5.48
N GLU A 195 7.89 -4.85 5.15
CA GLU A 195 8.11 -5.97 6.07
C GLU A 195 9.03 -5.57 7.23
N SER A 196 10.07 -4.78 6.96
CA SER A 196 10.98 -4.29 8.01
C SER A 196 10.29 -3.32 8.95
N MET A 197 9.44 -2.44 8.40
CA MET A 197 8.65 -1.53 9.22
C MET A 197 7.63 -2.31 10.06
N HIS A 198 6.99 -3.33 9.47
CA HIS A 198 6.07 -4.22 10.17
C HIS A 198 6.75 -5.02 11.30
N ALA A 199 7.99 -5.45 11.09
CA ALA A 199 8.82 -6.11 12.10
C ALA A 199 9.31 -5.16 13.21
N GLY A 200 9.00 -3.86 13.12
CA GLY A 200 9.46 -2.88 14.08
C GLY A 200 10.95 -2.53 13.91
N CYS A 201 11.48 -2.53 12.68
CA CYS A 201 12.86 -2.13 12.40
C CYS A 201 12.90 -0.81 11.66
N VAL A 202 13.77 0.14 12.05
CA VAL A 202 13.98 1.37 11.24
C VAL A 202 14.69 0.97 9.94
N PRO A 203 14.10 1.22 8.76
CA PRO A 203 14.73 0.83 7.50
C PRO A 203 15.97 1.67 7.24
N MET A 204 17.02 1.01 6.76
CA MET A 204 18.21 1.65 6.24
C MET A 204 18.36 1.29 4.77
N ILE A 205 18.32 2.29 3.91
CA ILE A 205 18.32 2.11 2.46
C ILE A 205 19.67 2.59 1.92
N ILE A 206 20.47 1.63 1.45
CA ILE A 206 21.73 1.88 0.76
C ILE A 206 21.45 1.92 -0.73
N SER A 207 21.34 3.11 -1.31
CA SER A 207 21.06 3.27 -2.74
C SER A 207 21.35 4.69 -3.22
N ASN A 208 21.59 4.86 -4.53
CA ASN A 208 21.68 6.18 -5.16
C ASN A 208 20.37 6.61 -5.85
N GLY A 209 19.35 5.75 -5.90
CA GLY A 209 18.14 6.01 -6.69
C GLY A 209 16.96 5.14 -6.28
N TYR A 210 16.87 4.78 -5.00
CA TYR A 210 15.70 4.05 -4.50
C TYR A 210 14.51 5.01 -4.40
N VAL A 211 13.39 4.61 -4.99
CA VAL A 211 12.20 5.44 -5.06
C VAL A 211 11.28 5.12 -3.88
N LEU A 212 11.09 6.16 -3.05
CA LEU A 212 10.06 6.37 -2.02
C LEU A 212 8.60 6.04 -2.42
N PRO A 213 7.96 4.91 -2.04
CA PRO A 213 6.50 4.84 -2.18
C PRO A 213 5.79 5.97 -1.43
N PHE A 214 4.74 6.54 -2.04
CA PHE A 214 3.99 7.66 -1.45
C PHE A 214 4.87 8.86 -1.06
N SER A 215 6.02 9.06 -1.72
CA SER A 215 6.95 10.15 -1.37
C SER A 215 6.40 11.56 -1.60
N ASP A 216 5.32 11.67 -2.36
CA ASP A 216 4.52 12.88 -2.55
C ASP A 216 3.54 13.17 -1.40
N VAL A 217 3.29 12.19 -0.53
CA VAL A 217 2.38 12.31 0.63
C VAL A 217 3.14 12.20 1.96
N LEU A 218 4.12 11.30 2.02
CA LEU A 218 4.87 10.96 3.24
C LEU A 218 6.24 11.63 3.23
N ASP A 219 6.54 12.34 4.31
CA ASP A 219 7.90 12.83 4.59
C ASP A 219 8.77 11.70 5.12
N TRP A 220 9.43 11.00 4.20
CA TRP A 220 10.27 9.86 4.51
C TRP A 220 11.49 10.18 5.39
N SER A 221 11.92 11.44 5.48
CA SER A 221 13.03 11.81 6.39
C SER A 221 12.77 11.45 7.86
N LYS A 222 11.50 11.20 8.21
CA LYS A 222 11.05 10.80 9.54
C LYS A 222 10.99 9.30 9.78
N PHE A 223 11.23 8.44 8.79
CA PHE A 223 10.94 7.00 8.93
C PHE A 223 12.12 6.09 8.61
N TYR A 224 13.17 6.58 7.95
CA TYR A 224 14.28 5.74 7.48
C TYR A 224 15.61 6.51 7.46
N VAL A 225 16.70 5.75 7.33
CA VAL A 225 18.05 6.29 7.14
C VAL A 225 18.51 6.01 5.71
N HIS A 226 18.91 7.05 4.99
CA HIS A 226 19.49 6.95 3.64
C HIS A 226 21.01 6.90 3.69
N ILE A 227 21.60 5.97 2.94
CA ILE A 227 23.05 5.87 2.76
C ILE A 227 23.37 5.82 1.26
N PRO A 228 24.01 6.86 0.70
CA PRO A 228 24.52 6.80 -0.67
C PRO A 228 25.54 5.67 -0.81
N VAL A 229 25.58 5.01 -1.97
CA VAL A 229 26.52 3.90 -2.24
C VAL A 229 27.97 4.33 -2.03
N ALA A 230 28.31 5.58 -2.37
CA ALA A 230 29.64 6.14 -2.18
C ALA A 230 30.08 6.20 -0.70
N ARG A 231 29.13 6.22 0.25
CA ARG A 231 29.38 6.34 1.70
C ARG A 231 29.31 5.00 2.44
N ILE A 232 29.28 3.87 1.72
CA ILE A 232 29.32 2.54 2.33
C ILE A 232 30.49 2.37 3.33
N PRO A 233 31.72 2.85 3.05
CA PRO A 233 32.82 2.76 4.02
C PRO A 233 32.56 3.51 5.34
N GLU A 234 31.66 4.50 5.34
CA GLU A 234 31.33 5.35 6.49
C GLU A 234 30.11 4.87 7.29
N ILE A 235 29.49 3.74 6.93
CA ILE A 235 28.24 3.24 7.55
C ILE A 235 28.34 3.23 9.08
N LYS A 236 29.46 2.77 9.63
CA LYS A 236 29.68 2.74 11.08
C LYS A 236 29.62 4.14 11.69
N THR A 237 30.31 5.10 11.09
CA THR A 237 30.34 6.49 11.55
C THR A 237 28.97 7.17 11.44
N ILE A 238 28.23 6.87 10.35
CA ILE A 238 26.86 7.37 10.18
C ILE A 238 25.96 6.84 11.30
N LEU A 239 26.02 5.54 11.58
CA LEU A 239 25.22 4.89 12.62
C LEU A 239 25.54 5.41 14.02
N GLU A 240 26.83 5.56 14.35
CA GLU A 240 27.28 6.11 15.63
C GLU A 240 26.91 7.60 15.79
N GLY A 241 26.67 8.31 14.69
CA GLY A 241 26.22 9.70 14.69
C GLY A 241 24.71 9.89 14.92
N ILE A 242 23.90 8.83 14.89
CA ILE A 242 22.45 8.92 15.14
C ILE A 242 22.21 8.92 16.64
N SER A 243 21.70 10.04 17.16
CA SER A 243 21.34 10.15 18.57
C SER A 243 20.14 9.26 18.90
N ILE A 244 20.03 8.83 20.17
CA ILE A 244 18.86 8.07 20.63
C ILE A 244 17.56 8.86 20.46
N ASP A 245 17.60 10.19 20.62
CA ASP A 245 16.43 11.04 20.46
C ASP A 245 15.96 11.13 19.01
N ASP A 246 16.90 11.14 18.06
CA ASP A 246 16.55 11.12 16.63
C ASP A 246 16.05 9.75 16.21
N TYR A 247 16.64 8.68 16.77
CA TYR A 247 16.17 7.32 16.56
C TYR A 247 14.73 7.11 17.08
N LEU A 248 14.41 7.60 18.28
CA LEU A 248 13.07 7.47 18.86
C LEU A 248 12.00 8.32 18.16
N LYS A 249 12.40 9.28 17.31
CA LYS A 249 11.49 10.02 16.44
C LYS A 249 11.19 9.29 15.13
N MET A 250 11.95 8.24 14.79
CA MET A 250 11.81 7.41 13.57
C MET A 250 10.97 6.15 13.76
#